data_AF-A0A9W4CKR4-F1
#
_entry.id   AF-A0A9W4CKR4-F1
#
_cell.length_a   1.000
_cell.length_b   1.000
_cell.length_c   1.000
_cell.angle_alpha   90.00
_cell.angle_beta   90.00
_cell.angle_gamma   90.00
#
_symmetry.space_group_name_H-M   'P 1'
#
loop_
_entity.id
_entity.type
_entity.pdbx_description
1 polymer ?
#
loop_
_entity_poly.entity_id
_entity_poly.type
_entity_poly.pdbx_seq_one_letter_code
_entity_poly.pdbx_strand_id
1 'polypeptide(L)' 'MIHRQVIIKRIVSPDGKVIAEAKSVVSTSGDGEDEISQSVSVNVSSDSSSSSYAKSSSSSSSSTSSWSSSSSM' A
#
# COMPACT_ATOMS: atom_id res chain seq x y z
N MET A 1 12.14 -11.68 2.94
CA MET A 1 12.40 -10.55 3.91
C MET A 1 11.13 -9.71 4.05
N ILE A 2 10.98 -8.83 5.05
CA ILE A 2 9.84 -7.87 5.10
C ILE A 2 10.39 -6.45 5.06
N HIS A 3 10.02 -5.69 4.03
CA HIS A 3 10.32 -4.25 3.96
C HIS A 3 9.07 -3.45 4.29
N ARG A 4 9.24 -2.39 5.08
CA ARG A 4 8.14 -1.52 5.47
C ARG A 4 8.57 -0.07 5.44
N GLN A 5 7.81 0.76 4.75
CA GLN A 5 8.02 2.20 4.69
C GLN A 5 6.76 2.95 5.12
N VAL A 6 6.97 4.00 5.90
CA VAL A 6 5.91 4.91 6.34
C VAL A 6 6.29 6.32 5.93
N ILE A 7 5.38 6.98 5.20
CA ILE A 7 5.53 8.39 4.80
C ILE A 7 4.37 9.17 5.40
N ILE A 8 4.69 10.24 6.10
CA ILE A 8 3.73 11.18 6.67
C ILE A 8 3.97 12.54 6.04
N LYS A 9 2.94 13.12 5.43
CA LYS A 9 2.97 14.50 4.91
C LYS A 9 1.89 15.31 5.61
N ARG A 10 2.23 16.53 6.01
CA ARG A 10 1.35 17.43 6.75
C ARG A 10 1.23 18.77 6.04
N ILE A 11 0.03 19.33 6.05
CA ILE A 11 -0.20 20.74 5.77
C ILE A 11 -0.40 21.43 7.12
N VAL A 12 0.41 22.46 7.37
CA VAL A 12 0.45 23.16 8.66
C VAL A 12 0.04 24.62 8.42
N SER A 13 -0.90 25.12 9.22
CA SER A 13 -1.31 26.53 9.20
C SER A 13 -0.23 27.44 9.81
N PRO A 14 -0.29 28.76 9.58
CA PRO A 14 0.68 29.70 10.13
C PRO A 14 0.79 29.69 11.67
N ASP A 15 -0.27 29.28 12.37
CA ASP A 15 -0.30 29.12 13.84
C ASP A 15 0.29 27.78 14.32
N GLY A 16 0.81 26.95 13.41
CA GLY A 16 1.46 25.69 13.72
C GLY A 16 0.53 24.48 13.82
N LYS A 17 -0.78 24.63 13.61
CA LYS A 17 -1.72 23.50 13.65
C LYS A 17 -1.66 22.67 12.36
N VAL A 18 -1.78 21.35 12.50
CA VAL A 18 -1.91 20.45 11.34
C VAL A 18 -3.33 20.52 10.83
N ILE A 19 -3.52 21.10 9.64
CA ILE A 19 -4.83 21.22 9.00
C ILE A 19 -5.16 20.00 8.13
N ALA A 20 -4.15 19.28 7.66
CA ALA A 20 -4.33 17.99 7.02
C ALA A 20 -3.09 17.09 7.21
N GLU A 21 -3.31 15.80 7.38
CA GLU A 21 -2.25 14.78 7.42
C GLU A 21 -2.58 13.65 6.44
N ALA A 22 -1.64 13.35 5.55
CA ALA A 22 -1.66 12.15 4.73
C ALA A 22 -0.62 11.15 5.25
N LYS A 23 -1.06 9.94 5.56
CA LYS A 23 -0.22 8.83 6.00
C LYS A 23 -0.30 7.72 4.96
N SER A 24 0.86 7.37 4.39
CA SER A 24 1.03 6.23 3.52
C SER A 24 1.87 5.17 4.22
N VAL A 25 1.39 3.94 4.21
CA VAL A 25 2.11 2.77 4.70
C VAL A 25 2.19 1.77 3.56
N VAL A 26 3.41 1.38 3.20
CA VAL A 26 3.67 0.33 2.22
C VAL A 26 4.47 -0.75 2.92
N SER A 27 4.08 -2.00 2.71
CA SER A 27 4.79 -3.18 3.20
C SER A 27 4.91 -4.16 2.05
N THR A 28 6.07 -4.79 1.96
CA THR A 28 6.36 -5.80 0.96
C THR A 28 6.99 -7.02 1.62
N SER A 29 6.67 -8.21 1.08
CA SER A 29 7.20 -9.48 1.54
C SER A 29 7.56 -10.39 0.36
N GLY A 30 8.40 -11.40 0.64
CA GLY A 30 8.99 -12.29 -0.36
C GLY A 30 10.47 -11.99 -0.59
N ASP A 31 11.15 -12.85 -1.33
CA ASP A 31 12.55 -12.63 -1.72
C ASP A 31 12.65 -11.87 -3.06
N GLY A 32 11.50 -11.58 -3.69
CA GLY A 32 11.34 -10.71 -4.86
C GLY A 32 10.22 -9.68 -4.74
N GLU A 33 9.78 -9.33 -3.52
CA GLU A 33 8.65 -8.42 -3.27
C GLU A 33 7.32 -8.93 -3.85
N ASP A 34 7.13 -10.25 -3.80
CA ASP A 34 6.00 -10.99 -4.37
C ASP A 34 4.65 -10.57 -3.80
N GLU A 35 4.64 -10.00 -2.60
CA GLU A 35 3.48 -9.43 -1.95
C GLU A 35 3.70 -7.95 -1.64
N ILE A 36 2.72 -7.12 -2.01
CA ILE A 36 2.69 -5.69 -1.74
C ILE A 36 1.38 -5.37 -1.04
N SER A 37 1.46 -4.69 0.10
CA SER A 37 0.30 -4.15 0.80
C SER A 37 0.49 -2.66 1.07
N GLN A 38 -0.42 -1.85 0.55
CA GLN A 38 -0.44 -0.40 0.71
C GLN A 38 -1.73 0.06 1.39
N SER A 39 -1.60 1.03 2.29
CA SER A 39 -2.73 1.80 2.82
C SER A 39 -2.40 3.28 2.84
N VAL A 40 -3.34 4.11 2.40
CA VAL A 40 -3.27 5.56 2.46
C VAL A 40 -4.48 6.07 3.25
N SER A 41 -4.23 6.92 4.23
CA SER A 41 -5.27 7.62 4.98
C SER A 41 -4.99 9.13 4.96
N VAL A 42 -6.03 9.92 4.73
CA VAL A 42 -5.97 11.38 4.85
C VAL A 42 -6.94 11.80 5.94
N ASN A 43 -6.47 12.63 6.86
CA ASN A 43 -7.28 13.24 7.88
C ASN A 43 -7.22 14.76 7.72
N VAL A 44 -8.39 15.42 7.67
CA VAL A 44 -8.50 16.87 7.55
C VAL A 44 -9.09 17.43 8.84
N SER A 45 -8.33 18.32 9.49
CA SER A 45 -8.79 19.05 10.66
C SER A 45 -9.75 20.15 10.20
N SER A 46 -11.04 19.89 10.29
CA SER A 46 -12.12 20.84 10.02
C SER A 46 -13.23 20.65 11.05
N ASP A 47 -14.12 21.62 11.20
CA ASP A 47 -15.23 21.55 12.18
C ASP A 47 -16.11 20.30 12.01
N SER A 48 -16.12 19.69 10.82
CA SER A 48 -16.86 18.46 10.52
C SER A 48 -15.99 17.20 10.37
N SER A 49 -14.69 17.25 10.71
CA SER A 49 -13.72 16.13 10.62
C SER A 49 -13.92 15.21 9.40
N SER A 50 -13.28 15.55 8.29
CA SER A 50 -13.33 14.74 7.07
C SER A 50 -12.12 13.82 6.98
N SER A 51 -12.34 12.55 6.65
CA SER A 51 -11.26 11.60 6.41
C SER A 51 -11.51 10.76 5.16
N SER A 52 -10.44 10.33 4.50
CA SER A 52 -10.51 9.38 3.39
C SER A 52 -9.51 8.26 3.61
N TYR A 53 -9.85 7.06 3.14
CA TYR A 53 -9.02 5.88 3.27
C TYR A 53 -9.02 5.09 1.95
N ALA A 54 -7.87 4.54 1.60
CA ALA A 54 -7.71 3.61 0.49
C ALA A 54 -6.73 2.53 0.89
N LYS A 55 -7.05 1.27 0.59
CA LYS A 55 -6.19 0.12 0.81
C LYS A 55 -6.12 -0.71 -0.46
N SER A 56 -4.93 -1.16 -0.80
CA SER A 56 -4.70 -2.05 -1.93
C SER A 56 -3.63 -3.06 -1.56
N SER A 57 -3.83 -4.31 -1.98
CA SER A 57 -2.87 -5.38 -1.77
C SER A 57 -2.79 -6.20 -3.05
N SER A 58 -1.59 -6.67 -3.38
CA SER A 58 -1.31 -7.50 -4.55
C SER A 58 -0.36 -8.62 -4.15
N SER A 59 -0.61 -9.84 -4.63
CA SER A 59 0.32 -10.96 -4.52
C SER A 59 0.51 -11.61 -5.88
N SER A 60 1.75 -11.91 -6.25
CA SER A 60 2.06 -12.69 -7.45
C SER A 60 2.18 -14.17 -7.09
N SER A 61 1.35 -15.03 -7.68
CA SER A 61 1.46 -16.49 -7.58
C SER A 61 1.94 -17.04 -8.92
N SER A 62 3.16 -17.56 -8.98
CA SER A 62 3.69 -18.21 -10.18
C SER A 62 3.04 -19.57 -10.38
N SER A 63 1.99 -19.64 -11.21
CA SER A 63 1.39 -20.91 -11.65
C SER A 63 2.25 -21.53 -12.76
N THR A 64 3.07 -22.52 -12.43
CA THR A 64 3.72 -23.38 -13.46
C THR A 64 2.67 -24.29 -14.09
N SER A 65 2.21 -23.98 -15.30
CA SER A 65 1.43 -24.92 -16.11
C SER A 65 2.36 -25.93 -16.79
N SER A 66 2.39 -27.16 -16.30
CA SER A 66 3.08 -28.26 -16.96
C SER A 66 2.31 -28.66 -18.22
N TRP A 67 2.72 -28.13 -19.38
CA TRP A 67 2.30 -28.66 -20.68
C TRP A 67 2.85 -30.09 -20.81
N SER A 68 1.99 -31.10 -20.69
CA SER A 68 2.33 -32.48 -21.02
C SER A 68 2.06 -32.69 -22.52
N SER A 69 3.11 -32.66 -23.34
CA SER A 69 3.02 -33.09 -24.74
C SER A 69 2.96 -34.61 -24.78
N SER A 70 1.76 -35.18 -24.98
CA SER A 70 1.64 -36.57 -25.40
C SER A 70 1.95 -36.66 -26.89
N SER A 71 3.19 -37.01 -27.22
CA SER A 71 3.56 -37.43 -28.57
C SER A 71 3.19 -38.90 -28.73
N SER A 72 2.09 -39.19 -29.42
CA SER A 72 1.76 -40.55 -29.86
C SER A 72 2.67 -40.91 -31.05
N MET A 73 3.42 -42.01 -30.92
CA MET A 73 4.11 -42.70 -32.02
C MET A 73 3.13 -43.56 -32.82
#